data_AF-A0A9D2MA55-F1
#
_entry.id   AF-A0A9D2MA55-F1
#
_cell.length_a   1.000
_cell.length_b   1.000
_cell.length_c   1.000
_cell.angle_alpha   90.00
_cell.angle_beta   90.00
_cell.angle_gamma   90.00
#
_symmetry.space_group_name_H-M   'P 1'
#
loop_
_entity.id
_entity.type
_entity.pdbx_description
1 polymer ?
#
loop_
_entity_poly.entity_id
_entity_poly.type
_entity_poly.pdbx_seq_one_letter_code
_entity_poly.pdbx_strand_id
1 'polypeptide(L)'
;MQVRGEYHVLFHGAREELEGLAAAARTQLESLPDAAGDEYRHFPDRVAGAVEQARNKPGSEPATIRLDLNEDYAGIYGDLLKGMKQKRPGLAVAAVAEYGYDEGRGWGTYYAPSGSAALEMYYDADSQPFPEEAWIPQGWRKPGGAPNARMEGTITPMGAWGEAELDRLRRTLCGDAFWAALGYGPAEPGAVPCREERGTFAFAAGGPLDGEQTLEFLEDSLSAYRTEREEAYAALCRTMRERRLLLHLEMTGCTKPNRFWEYSDESKYHYLISSDGRGLRAYLTWCGTCRWKARGGESGTDVAPYLYQSLTMERMGDLEGPQAYLVRRAIDAFVREHPVPEDFFGRGFDPDIYEMEFEECMDAGDEDAIRELCGPGAWKYLLEHEEELTGRIQEALEQGEELERPVPTRAVPGQFDNRFAGRRFYVDGEDLEGYTREQVRKLVLSFAGRLSDAPGEADYFVCGREVGAPFLEGLHANVTFLTPDYFEDMTR
;
A
#
# COMPACT_ATOMS: atom_id res chain seq x y z
N MET A 1 -6.48 33.82 -16.99
CA MET A 1 -5.48 32.81 -16.57
C MET A 1 -5.93 32.31 -15.23
N GLN A 2 -6.60 31.15 -15.19
CA GLN A 2 -7.08 30.55 -13.96
C GLN A 2 -5.99 29.55 -13.56
N VAL A 3 -5.18 29.91 -12.56
CA VAL A 3 -4.20 28.97 -12.00
C VAL A 3 -4.99 28.06 -11.08
N ARG A 4 -5.02 26.75 -11.30
CA ARG A 4 -5.57 25.84 -10.29
C ARG A 4 -4.43 25.34 -9.43
N GLY A 5 -4.29 25.88 -8.22
CA GLY A 5 -3.28 25.45 -7.27
C GLY A 5 -3.79 24.38 -6.29
N GLU A 6 -2.97 23.38 -6.01
CA GLU A 6 -3.24 22.36 -4.99
C GLU A 6 -2.02 22.22 -4.08
N TYR A 7 -2.22 22.31 -2.76
CA TYR A 7 -1.15 22.35 -1.75
C TYR A 7 -1.29 21.22 -0.76
N HIS A 8 -0.17 20.58 -0.46
CA HIS A 8 0.00 19.59 0.58
C HIS A 8 0.92 20.18 1.63
N VAL A 9 0.44 20.38 2.86
CA VAL A 9 1.12 21.19 3.88
C VAL A 9 1.29 20.41 5.17
N LEU A 10 2.49 20.47 5.73
CA LEU A 10 2.86 19.94 7.04
C LEU A 10 3.27 21.07 7.97
N PHE A 11 2.68 21.09 9.17
CA PHE A 11 3.10 21.90 10.30
C PHE A 11 3.68 20.98 11.37
N HIS A 12 4.88 21.28 11.84
CA HIS A 12 5.57 20.48 12.85
C HIS A 12 6.07 21.34 14.01
N GLY A 13 5.82 20.91 15.26
CA GLY A 13 6.32 21.63 16.42
C GLY A 13 5.64 21.26 17.73
N ALA A 14 5.79 22.14 18.73
CA ALA A 14 5.17 21.98 20.04
C ALA A 14 3.64 22.03 19.92
N ARG A 15 2.94 21.23 20.74
CA ARG A 15 1.47 21.11 20.67
C ARG A 15 0.76 22.44 20.89
N GLU A 16 1.29 23.28 21.78
CA GLU A 16 0.78 24.62 22.09
C GLU A 16 0.82 25.55 20.87
N GLU A 17 1.89 25.48 20.06
CA GLU A 17 2.00 26.24 18.82
C GLU A 17 0.98 25.76 17.79
N LEU A 18 0.77 24.44 17.70
CA LEU A 18 -0.19 23.82 16.78
C LEU A 18 -1.65 24.14 17.16
N GLU A 19 -2.00 24.12 18.45
CA GLU A 19 -3.33 24.52 18.93
C GLU A 19 -3.66 25.98 18.57
N GLY A 20 -2.62 26.81 18.40
CA GLY A 20 -2.73 28.20 17.97
C GLY A 20 -2.88 28.42 16.45
N LEU A 21 -2.81 27.38 15.61
CA LEU A 21 -2.83 27.49 14.14
C LEU A 21 -4.17 28.01 13.60
N ALA A 22 -5.29 27.49 14.10
CA ALA A 22 -6.61 27.88 13.59
C ALA A 22 -6.91 29.38 13.82
N ALA A 23 -6.48 29.91 14.96
CA ALA A 23 -6.56 31.35 15.25
C ALA A 23 -5.66 32.17 14.31
N ALA A 24 -4.43 31.72 14.08
CA ALA A 24 -3.50 32.39 13.17
C ALA A 24 -4.04 32.41 11.73
N ALA A 25 -4.64 31.29 11.27
CA ALA A 25 -5.30 31.16 9.98
C ALA A 25 -6.45 32.16 9.84
N ARG A 26 -7.33 32.26 10.85
CA ARG A 26 -8.45 33.22 10.85
C ARG A 26 -7.98 34.66 10.76
N THR A 27 -7.04 35.06 11.61
CA THR A 27 -6.50 36.43 11.57
C THR A 27 -5.77 36.72 10.26
N GLN A 28 -5.20 35.72 9.59
CA GLN A 28 -4.54 35.92 8.30
C GLN A 28 -5.56 36.07 7.17
N LEU A 29 -6.60 35.25 7.16
CA LEU A 29 -7.70 35.37 6.22
C LEU A 29 -8.38 36.75 6.32
N GLU A 30 -8.62 37.25 7.53
CA GLU A 30 -9.20 38.59 7.78
C GLU A 30 -8.31 39.75 7.28
N SER A 31 -7.03 39.49 7.00
CA SER A 31 -6.12 40.49 6.44
C SER A 31 -6.10 40.53 4.91
N LEU A 32 -6.76 39.58 4.25
CA LEU A 32 -6.87 39.52 2.80
C LEU A 32 -7.99 40.45 2.28
N PRO A 33 -7.94 40.91 1.02
CA PRO A 33 -9.03 41.66 0.41
C PRO A 33 -10.36 40.89 0.42
N ASP A 34 -11.50 41.59 0.58
CA ASP A 34 -12.83 40.97 0.75
C ASP A 34 -13.19 39.91 -0.31
N ALA A 35 -12.81 40.13 -1.58
CA ALA A 35 -13.07 39.19 -2.68
C ALA A 35 -12.32 37.85 -2.52
N ALA A 36 -11.18 37.85 -1.85
CA ALA A 36 -10.40 36.67 -1.49
C ALA A 36 -10.91 36.01 -0.20
N GLY A 37 -11.52 36.78 0.72
CA GLY A 37 -12.00 36.25 2.00
C GLY A 37 -13.15 35.24 1.87
N ASP A 38 -14.08 35.48 0.94
CA ASP A 38 -15.29 34.67 0.78
C ASP A 38 -15.03 33.27 0.21
N GLU A 39 -14.10 33.14 -0.73
CA GLU A 39 -13.72 31.87 -1.36
C GLU A 39 -12.94 30.96 -0.38
N TYR A 40 -12.13 31.57 0.49
CA TYR A 40 -11.25 30.84 1.42
C TYR A 40 -11.78 30.83 2.86
N ARG A 41 -13.04 31.23 3.09
CA ARG A 41 -13.66 31.34 4.42
C ARG A 41 -13.61 30.07 5.27
N HIS A 42 -13.56 28.92 4.61
CA HIS A 42 -13.50 27.61 5.26
C HIS A 42 -12.08 27.19 5.67
N PHE A 43 -11.05 27.93 5.29
CA PHE A 43 -9.66 27.60 5.57
C PHE A 43 -9.37 27.48 7.08
N PRO A 44 -9.78 28.42 7.96
CA PRO A 44 -9.56 28.28 9.40
C PRO A 44 -10.25 27.04 10.01
N ASP A 45 -11.41 26.64 9.48
CA ASP A 45 -12.15 25.48 9.96
C ASP A 45 -11.46 24.17 9.54
N ARG A 46 -10.90 24.11 8.31
CA ARG A 46 -10.06 22.98 7.87
C ARG A 46 -8.82 22.83 8.78
N VAL A 47 -8.16 23.94 9.09
CA VAL A 47 -7.03 23.96 10.03
C VAL A 47 -7.46 23.46 11.41
N ALA A 48 -8.60 23.92 11.94
CA ALA A 48 -9.12 23.49 13.22
C ALA A 48 -9.42 21.98 13.26
N GLY A 49 -10.04 21.43 12.21
CA GLY A 49 -10.30 20.00 12.09
C GLY A 49 -9.01 19.15 12.12
N ALA A 50 -7.96 19.60 11.42
CA ALA A 50 -6.68 18.90 11.41
C ALA A 50 -5.95 18.96 12.78
N VAL A 51 -6.04 20.10 13.47
CA VAL A 51 -5.55 20.25 14.86
C VAL A 51 -6.27 19.28 15.79
N GLU A 52 -7.60 19.17 15.68
CA GLU A 52 -8.40 18.26 16.50
C GLU A 52 -8.04 16.79 16.25
N GLN A 53 -7.87 16.40 14.99
CA GLN A 53 -7.41 15.06 14.61
C GLN A 53 -6.03 14.74 15.22
N ALA A 54 -5.08 15.67 15.16
CA ALA A 54 -3.75 15.49 15.76
C ALA A 54 -3.78 15.49 17.30
N ARG A 55 -4.77 16.16 17.92
CA ARG A 55 -4.96 16.14 19.38
C ARG A 55 -5.36 14.74 19.88
N ASN A 56 -6.12 14.01 19.08
CA ASN A 56 -6.64 12.69 19.41
C ASN A 56 -5.67 11.54 19.09
N LYS A 57 -4.55 11.80 18.39
CA LYS A 57 -3.48 10.80 18.17
C LYS A 57 -2.58 10.67 19.41
N PRO A 58 -2.40 9.47 20.00
CA PRO A 58 -1.42 9.24 21.06
C PRO A 58 0.01 9.23 20.51
N GLY A 59 0.92 10.04 21.05
CA GLY A 59 2.32 10.10 20.58
C GLY A 59 3.15 11.20 21.25
N SER A 60 4.48 11.05 21.20
CA SER A 60 5.49 11.96 21.76
C SER A 60 5.53 13.31 21.06
N GLU A 61 5.71 14.40 21.81
CA GLU A 61 6.09 15.69 21.24
C GLU A 61 7.46 15.61 20.57
N PRO A 62 7.70 16.33 19.45
CA PRO A 62 6.81 17.24 18.73
C PRO A 62 5.73 16.56 17.87
N ALA A 63 4.60 17.24 17.66
CA ALA A 63 3.48 16.75 16.85
C ALA A 63 3.53 17.31 15.42
N THR A 64 2.90 16.61 14.48
CA THR A 64 2.77 17.01 13.07
C THR A 64 1.30 17.06 12.67
N ILE A 65 0.90 18.14 11.99
CA ILE A 65 -0.44 18.31 11.39
C ILE A 65 -0.28 18.36 9.88
N ARG A 66 -1.21 17.71 9.18
CA ARG A 66 -1.32 17.70 7.72
C ARG A 66 -2.55 18.46 7.25
N LEU A 67 -2.41 19.21 6.16
CA LEU A 67 -3.50 19.88 5.45
C LEU A 67 -3.37 19.67 3.95
N ASP A 68 -4.44 19.19 3.32
CA ASP A 68 -4.58 19.14 1.88
C ASP A 68 -5.53 20.29 1.45
N LEU A 69 -5.04 21.18 0.60
CA LEU A 69 -5.71 22.42 0.19
C LEU A 69 -5.86 22.45 -1.33
N ASN A 70 -7.07 22.25 -1.83
CA ASN A 70 -7.35 22.25 -3.26
C ASN A 70 -7.95 23.59 -3.73
N GLU A 71 -7.94 23.79 -5.04
CA GLU A 71 -8.68 24.84 -5.74
C GLU A 71 -8.19 26.27 -5.44
N ASP A 72 -6.87 26.48 -5.39
CA ASP A 72 -6.30 27.82 -5.27
C ASP A 72 -6.32 28.57 -6.59
N TYR A 73 -7.46 29.19 -6.91
CA TYR A 73 -7.66 29.92 -8.17
C TYR A 73 -6.87 31.24 -8.25
N ALA A 74 -6.33 31.72 -7.13
CA ALA A 74 -5.75 33.05 -7.00
C ALA A 74 -4.34 33.09 -6.36
N GLY A 75 -3.76 31.93 -6.04
CA GLY A 75 -2.45 31.83 -5.38
C GLY A 75 -2.47 32.25 -3.89
N ILE A 76 -3.65 32.25 -3.25
CA ILE A 76 -3.88 32.81 -1.93
C ILE A 76 -3.33 31.91 -0.81
N TYR A 77 -3.29 30.58 -1.01
CA TYR A 77 -2.79 29.70 0.06
C TYR A 77 -1.32 29.98 0.39
N GLY A 78 -0.49 30.32 -0.59
CA GLY A 78 0.91 30.72 -0.34
C GLY A 78 1.02 31.90 0.64
N ASP A 79 0.17 32.92 0.51
CA ASP A 79 0.15 34.09 1.40
C ASP A 79 -0.46 33.78 2.77
N LEU A 80 -1.49 32.92 2.82
CA LEU A 80 -2.04 32.41 4.07
C LEU A 80 -0.97 31.65 4.87
N LEU A 81 -0.23 30.74 4.22
CA LEU A 81 0.83 29.96 4.85
C LEU A 81 1.97 30.84 5.36
N LYS A 82 2.42 31.81 4.55
CA LYS A 82 3.43 32.81 4.98
C LYS A 82 2.98 33.57 6.22
N GLY A 83 1.76 34.08 6.23
CA GLY A 83 1.23 34.85 7.36
C GLY A 83 1.02 34.00 8.62
N MET A 84 0.60 32.75 8.47
CA MET A 84 0.52 31.80 9.58
C MET A 84 1.91 31.52 10.18
N LYS A 85 2.92 31.28 9.32
CA LYS A 85 4.31 31.07 9.76
C LYS A 85 4.87 32.28 10.51
N GLN A 86 4.60 33.51 10.05
CA GLN A 86 5.03 34.74 10.73
C GLN A 86 4.43 34.88 12.14
N LYS A 87 3.16 34.49 12.31
CA LYS A 87 2.48 34.51 13.62
C LYS A 87 2.90 33.38 14.54
N ARG A 88 3.47 32.30 13.99
CA ARG A 88 3.91 31.09 14.69
C ARG A 88 5.36 30.73 14.31
N PRO A 89 6.35 31.54 14.71
CA PRO A 89 7.75 31.30 14.36
C PRO A 89 8.27 29.98 14.93
N GLY A 90 7.68 29.45 16.00
CA GLY A 90 8.06 28.16 16.61
C GLY A 90 7.71 26.92 15.79
N LEU A 91 6.82 27.02 14.80
CA LEU A 91 6.45 25.89 13.93
C LEU A 91 7.44 25.74 12.78
N ALA A 92 7.85 24.53 12.46
CA ALA A 92 8.40 24.22 11.14
C ALA A 92 7.25 24.02 10.15
N VAL A 93 7.46 24.39 8.89
CA VAL A 93 6.48 24.25 7.80
C VAL A 93 7.17 23.66 6.59
N ALA A 94 6.55 22.64 6.00
CA ALA A 94 6.89 22.13 4.68
C ALA A 94 5.62 22.07 3.84
N ALA A 95 5.66 22.49 2.59
CA ALA A 95 4.54 22.31 1.67
C ALA A 95 4.99 22.05 0.24
N VAL A 96 4.27 21.17 -0.45
CA VAL A 96 4.38 20.99 -1.90
C VAL A 96 3.14 21.59 -2.54
N ALA A 97 3.32 22.35 -3.62
CA ALA A 97 2.25 22.97 -4.38
C ALA A 97 2.35 22.58 -5.86
N GLU A 98 1.23 22.19 -6.44
CA GLU A 98 1.05 21.98 -7.87
C GLU A 98 0.24 23.16 -8.43
N TYR A 99 0.65 23.69 -9.59
CA TYR A 99 -0.02 24.77 -10.29
C TYR A 99 -0.39 24.30 -11.70
N GLY A 100 -1.68 24.20 -11.99
CA GLY A 100 -2.19 24.00 -13.34
C GLY A 100 -2.27 25.32 -14.09
N TYR A 101 -1.59 25.41 -15.24
CA TYR A 101 -1.74 26.47 -16.23
C TYR A 101 -2.36 25.90 -17.52
N ASP A 102 -2.94 26.75 -18.35
CA ASP A 102 -3.51 26.36 -19.66
C ASP A 102 -2.47 25.71 -20.60
N GLU A 103 -1.17 25.91 -20.35
CA GLU A 103 -0.04 25.40 -21.14
C GLU A 103 0.76 24.28 -20.44
N GLY A 104 0.33 23.81 -19.26
CA GLY A 104 1.00 22.73 -18.54
C GLY A 104 0.93 22.85 -17.01
N ARG A 105 1.49 21.87 -16.31
CA ARG A 105 1.57 21.82 -14.85
C ARG A 105 2.96 22.25 -14.38
N GLY A 106 3.05 23.01 -13.29
CA GLY A 106 4.30 23.38 -12.63
C GLY A 106 4.26 23.08 -11.13
N TRP A 107 5.42 22.91 -10.51
CA TRP A 107 5.53 22.55 -9.09
C TRP A 107 6.32 23.58 -8.28
N GLY A 108 5.99 23.71 -7.01
CA GLY A 108 6.71 24.53 -6.05
C GLY A 108 6.80 23.90 -4.68
N THR A 109 7.89 24.16 -3.95
CA THR A 109 8.08 23.72 -2.58
C THR A 109 8.23 24.92 -1.66
N TYR A 110 7.55 24.88 -0.51
CA TYR A 110 7.66 25.87 0.55
C TYR A 110 8.29 25.27 1.79
N TYR A 111 9.33 25.89 2.34
CA TYR A 111 9.98 25.39 3.55
C TYR A 111 10.33 26.51 4.53
N ALA A 112 10.14 26.24 5.82
CA ALA A 112 10.64 27.06 6.92
C ALA A 112 10.97 26.20 8.14
N PRO A 113 12.21 26.25 8.67
CA PRO A 113 12.52 25.57 9.92
C PRO A 113 11.83 26.24 11.12
N SER A 114 11.76 25.52 12.24
CA SER A 114 11.37 26.09 13.52
C SER A 114 12.32 27.25 13.90
N GLY A 115 11.76 28.35 14.38
CA GLY A 115 12.48 29.59 14.71
C GLY A 115 12.63 30.58 13.55
N SER A 116 12.41 30.17 12.29
CA SER A 116 12.34 31.10 11.15
C SER A 116 10.97 31.77 11.10
N ALA A 117 10.89 33.04 10.69
CA ALA A 117 9.61 33.68 10.33
C ALA A 117 9.37 33.69 8.81
N ALA A 118 10.39 33.36 8.02
CA ALA A 118 10.35 33.39 6.56
C ALA A 118 10.02 31.99 6.04
N LEU A 119 8.96 31.91 5.24
CA LEU A 119 8.63 30.75 4.42
C LEU A 119 9.21 30.98 3.03
N GLU A 120 10.25 30.22 2.72
CA GLU A 120 10.94 30.27 1.43
C GLU A 120 10.18 29.42 0.42
N MET A 121 10.21 29.84 -0.85
CA MET A 121 9.52 29.18 -1.96
C MET A 121 10.52 28.92 -3.08
N TYR A 122 10.52 27.69 -3.58
CA TYR A 122 11.38 27.23 -4.67
C TYR A 122 10.49 26.69 -5.81
N TYR A 123 10.74 27.09 -7.06
CA TYR A 123 9.96 26.66 -8.23
C TYR A 123 10.74 25.69 -9.12
N ASP A 124 10.05 24.66 -9.63
CA ASP A 124 10.39 23.81 -10.78
C ASP A 124 11.87 23.39 -10.86
N ALA A 125 12.72 24.14 -11.56
CA ALA A 125 14.12 23.80 -11.83
C ALA A 125 15.08 24.03 -10.64
N ASP A 126 14.67 24.83 -9.66
CA ASP A 126 15.45 25.16 -8.44
C ASP A 126 14.83 24.55 -7.19
N SER A 127 13.85 23.64 -7.33
CA SER A 127 13.25 22.93 -6.20
C SER A 127 14.33 22.15 -5.45
N GLN A 128 14.77 22.71 -4.32
CA GLN A 128 15.72 22.03 -3.46
C GLN A 128 14.98 20.92 -2.72
N PRO A 129 15.58 19.74 -2.57
CA PRO A 129 15.03 18.73 -1.70
C PRO A 129 14.80 19.32 -0.31
N PHE A 130 13.67 18.97 0.30
CA PHE A 130 13.46 19.28 1.70
C PHE A 130 14.60 18.69 2.53
N PRO A 131 14.99 19.34 3.65
CA PRO A 131 16.05 18.82 4.50
C PRO A 131 15.70 17.44 5.06
N GLU A 132 16.74 16.71 5.48
CA GLU A 132 16.64 15.38 6.09
C GLU A 132 16.06 15.41 7.52
N GLU A 133 14.83 15.89 7.64
CA GLU A 133 14.10 15.97 8.89
C GLU A 133 13.04 14.86 8.97
N ALA A 134 13.04 14.11 10.06
CA ALA A 134 12.21 12.92 10.24
C ALA A 134 10.70 13.16 10.08
N TRP A 135 10.23 14.38 10.34
CA TRP A 135 8.81 14.74 10.23
C TRP A 135 8.36 15.09 8.80
N ILE A 136 9.31 15.30 7.88
CA ILE A 136 9.02 15.55 6.46
C ILE A 136 8.93 14.19 5.75
N PRO A 137 7.91 13.89 4.93
CA PRO A 137 7.82 12.64 4.18
C PRO A 137 9.06 12.39 3.32
N GLN A 138 9.53 11.16 3.27
CA GLN A 138 10.74 10.82 2.51
C GLN A 138 10.66 11.23 1.04
N GLY A 139 9.48 11.09 0.41
CA GLY A 139 9.33 11.48 -1.00
C GLY A 139 9.43 12.99 -1.24
N TRP A 140 9.30 13.83 -0.22
CA TRP A 140 9.57 15.28 -0.32
C TRP A 140 11.06 15.59 -0.27
N ARG A 141 11.87 14.72 0.34
CA ARG A 141 13.30 14.95 0.57
C ARG A 141 14.19 14.56 -0.63
N LYS A 142 13.64 13.93 -1.66
CA LYS A 142 14.42 13.42 -2.80
C LYS A 142 14.18 14.21 -4.08
N PRO A 143 15.24 14.76 -4.71
CA PRO A 143 15.22 15.12 -6.12
C PRO A 143 15.70 13.88 -6.91
N GLY A 144 14.79 13.10 -7.49
CA GLY A 144 15.19 11.98 -8.36
C GLY A 144 14.31 10.73 -8.45
N GLY A 145 12.97 10.83 -8.29
CA GLY A 145 12.06 9.71 -8.54
C GLY A 145 11.23 9.27 -7.34
N ALA A 146 9.98 8.88 -7.60
CA ALA A 146 8.97 8.58 -6.58
C ALA A 146 9.52 7.62 -5.52
N PRO A 147 9.27 7.83 -4.22
CA PRO A 147 9.73 6.89 -3.21
C PRO A 147 9.11 5.51 -3.46
N ASN A 148 9.91 4.46 -3.28
CA ASN A 148 9.44 3.09 -3.28
C ASN A 148 8.22 2.93 -2.37
N ALA A 149 7.31 2.03 -2.75
CA ALA A 149 6.24 1.61 -1.86
C ALA A 149 6.84 1.11 -0.53
N ARG A 150 6.13 1.40 0.56
CA ARG A 150 6.56 1.06 1.91
C ARG A 150 5.48 0.21 2.57
N MET A 151 5.90 -0.85 3.23
CA MET A 151 5.07 -1.60 4.14
C MET A 151 5.70 -1.65 5.53
N GLU A 152 4.89 -1.46 6.54
CA GLU A 152 5.30 -1.64 7.93
C GLU A 152 4.19 -2.26 8.74
N GLY A 153 4.54 -2.94 9.82
CA GLY A 153 3.53 -3.61 10.63
C GLY A 153 4.10 -4.69 11.52
N THR A 154 3.23 -5.63 11.88
CA THR A 154 3.56 -6.73 12.78
C THR A 154 3.00 -8.05 12.28
N ILE A 155 3.82 -9.10 12.38
CA ILE A 155 3.41 -10.49 12.20
C ILE A 155 3.30 -11.13 13.60
N THR A 156 2.10 -11.60 13.94
CA THR A 156 1.77 -12.22 15.22
C THR A 156 1.51 -13.72 15.02
N PRO A 157 2.32 -14.61 15.62
CA PRO A 157 2.04 -16.03 15.62
C PRO A 157 0.74 -16.34 16.38
N MET A 158 -0.20 -17.01 15.72
CA MET A 158 -1.49 -17.41 16.29
C MET A 158 -1.60 -18.93 16.39
N GLY A 159 -2.10 -19.41 17.52
CA GLY A 159 -2.17 -20.84 17.85
C GLY A 159 -1.03 -21.30 18.75
N ALA A 160 -0.90 -22.62 18.92
CA ALA A 160 0.05 -23.21 19.87
C ALA A 160 1.46 -23.34 19.26
N TRP A 161 2.09 -22.23 18.92
CA TRP A 161 3.49 -22.20 18.46
C TRP A 161 4.44 -22.62 19.59
N GLY A 162 5.30 -23.60 19.32
CA GLY A 162 6.41 -23.98 20.22
C GLY A 162 7.71 -23.25 19.88
N GLU A 163 8.67 -23.25 20.81
CA GLU A 163 9.97 -22.60 20.63
C GLU A 163 10.70 -22.99 19.34
N ALA A 164 10.72 -24.30 19.02
CA ALA A 164 11.37 -24.77 17.80
C ALA A 164 10.73 -24.23 16.50
N GLU A 165 9.43 -23.91 16.55
CA GLU A 165 8.68 -23.36 15.42
C GLU A 165 8.88 -21.86 15.31
N LEU A 166 8.87 -21.16 16.44
CA LEU A 166 9.22 -19.74 16.52
C LEU A 166 10.66 -19.49 16.05
N ASP A 167 11.61 -20.36 16.43
CA ASP A 167 13.00 -20.30 15.95
C ASP A 167 13.12 -20.52 14.43
N ARG A 168 12.26 -21.35 13.85
CA ARG A 168 12.20 -21.53 12.39
C ARG A 168 11.61 -20.30 11.73
N LEU A 169 10.48 -19.82 12.24
CA LEU A 169 9.79 -18.63 11.75
C LEU A 169 10.70 -17.40 11.79
N ARG A 170 11.42 -17.18 12.89
CA ARG A 170 12.40 -16.10 13.06
C ARG A 170 13.50 -16.15 11.99
N ARG A 171 14.06 -17.33 11.72
CA ARG A 171 15.10 -17.50 10.70
C ARG A 171 14.59 -17.29 9.28
N THR A 172 13.32 -17.58 9.03
CA THR A 172 12.65 -17.31 7.76
C THR A 172 12.33 -15.81 7.62
N LEU A 173 11.49 -15.27 8.51
CA LEU A 173 10.96 -13.90 8.40
C LEU A 173 12.01 -12.82 8.67
N CYS A 174 12.96 -13.01 9.59
CA CYS A 174 14.00 -12.00 9.85
C CYS A 174 15.22 -12.15 8.93
N GLY A 175 15.20 -13.10 7.98
CA GLY A 175 16.27 -13.29 7.01
C GLY A 175 16.11 -12.40 5.78
N ASP A 176 17.19 -11.80 5.31
CA ASP A 176 17.18 -10.92 4.13
C ASP A 176 16.63 -11.60 2.87
N ALA A 177 16.89 -12.90 2.72
CA ALA A 177 16.44 -13.69 1.56
C ALA A 177 14.91 -13.75 1.43
N PHE A 178 14.17 -13.72 2.55
CA PHE A 178 12.71 -13.74 2.50
C PHE A 178 12.16 -12.42 1.95
N TRP A 179 12.62 -11.28 2.48
CA TRP A 179 12.19 -9.96 2.01
C TRP A 179 12.67 -9.67 0.59
N ALA A 180 13.90 -10.06 0.26
CA ALA A 180 14.44 -9.94 -1.09
C ALA A 180 13.60 -10.71 -2.11
N ALA A 181 13.13 -11.92 -1.76
CA ALA A 181 12.24 -12.68 -2.62
C ALA A 181 10.89 -11.96 -2.83
N LEU A 182 10.33 -11.33 -1.80
CA LEU A 182 9.15 -10.48 -1.94
C LEU A 182 9.41 -9.21 -2.78
N GLY A 183 10.66 -8.92 -3.15
CA GLY A 183 11.05 -7.72 -3.88
C GLY A 183 11.35 -6.51 -2.98
N TYR A 184 11.45 -6.72 -1.67
CA TYR A 184 11.63 -5.68 -0.66
C TYR A 184 12.99 -5.74 0.03
N GLY A 185 13.44 -4.58 0.48
CA GLY A 185 14.59 -4.42 1.35
C GLY A 185 14.25 -3.58 2.58
N PRO A 186 15.26 -3.21 3.39
CA PRO A 186 15.09 -2.29 4.50
C PRO A 186 14.45 -0.97 4.04
N ALA A 187 13.48 -0.45 4.79
CA ALA A 187 12.88 0.86 4.50
C ALA A 187 13.91 2.02 4.59
N GLU A 188 14.94 1.84 5.41
CA GLU A 188 16.00 2.83 5.61
C GLU A 188 17.39 2.19 5.44
N PRO A 189 18.38 2.95 4.91
CA PRO A 189 19.76 2.47 4.81
C PRO A 189 20.31 2.02 6.17
N GLY A 190 20.76 0.77 6.25
CA GLY A 190 21.34 0.19 7.47
C GLY A 190 20.32 -0.38 8.47
N ALA A 191 19.02 -0.28 8.19
CA ALA A 191 18.00 -0.99 8.96
C ALA A 191 17.92 -2.48 8.57
N VAL A 192 17.29 -3.30 9.42
CA VAL A 192 16.86 -4.65 9.05
C VAL A 192 15.37 -4.61 8.72
N PRO A 193 14.88 -5.37 7.71
CA PRO A 193 13.49 -5.29 7.32
C PRO A 193 12.53 -5.80 8.40
N CYS A 194 12.99 -6.71 9.28
CA CYS A 194 12.17 -7.34 10.30
C CYS A 194 12.97 -7.64 11.57
N ARG A 195 12.33 -7.47 12.73
CA ARG A 195 12.87 -7.75 14.07
C ARG A 195 11.81 -8.34 14.99
N GLU A 196 12.22 -9.22 15.88
CA GLU A 196 11.33 -9.77 16.90
C GLU A 196 11.12 -8.78 18.06
N GLU A 197 9.87 -8.58 18.44
CA GLU A 197 9.45 -7.74 19.56
C GLU A 197 8.37 -8.44 20.39
N ARG A 198 8.69 -8.84 21.62
CA ARG A 198 7.70 -9.36 22.59
C ARG A 198 6.80 -10.48 22.05
N GLY A 199 7.37 -11.40 21.26
CA GLY A 199 6.64 -12.54 20.69
C GLY A 199 5.90 -12.23 19.38
N THR A 200 6.03 -11.03 18.84
CA THR A 200 5.64 -10.67 17.47
C THR A 200 6.87 -10.30 16.65
N PHE A 201 6.69 -10.13 15.34
CA PHE A 201 7.74 -9.70 14.43
C PHE A 201 7.35 -8.36 13.81
N ALA A 202 7.97 -7.29 14.27
CA ALA A 202 7.81 -5.97 13.68
C ALA A 202 8.62 -5.89 12.38
N PHE A 203 8.05 -5.28 11.34
CA PHE A 203 8.75 -5.09 10.07
C PHE A 203 8.52 -3.69 9.51
N ALA A 204 9.50 -3.22 8.73
CA ALA A 204 9.46 -1.99 7.96
C ALA A 204 10.34 -2.18 6.72
N ALA A 205 9.70 -2.29 5.56
CA ALA A 205 10.35 -2.65 4.31
C ALA A 205 9.92 -1.73 3.16
N GLY A 206 10.84 -1.48 2.22
CA GLY A 206 10.62 -0.69 1.02
C GLY A 206 10.84 -1.51 -0.25
N GLY A 207 9.99 -1.34 -1.26
CA GLY A 207 10.01 -2.11 -2.51
C GLY A 207 9.22 -1.42 -3.63
N PRO A 208 9.27 -1.91 -4.88
CA PRO A 208 8.62 -1.25 -6.01
C PRO A 208 7.14 -1.61 -6.17
N LEU A 209 6.72 -2.75 -5.64
CA LEU A 209 5.33 -3.19 -5.61
C LEU A 209 4.69 -2.74 -4.30
N ASP A 210 3.38 -2.56 -4.29
CA ASP A 210 2.68 -2.33 -3.03
C ASP A 210 2.58 -3.63 -2.20
N GLY A 211 2.47 -3.46 -0.88
CA GLY A 211 2.44 -4.59 0.06
C GLY A 211 1.19 -5.46 -0.12
N GLU A 212 0.10 -4.85 -0.59
CA GLU A 212 -1.19 -5.51 -0.79
C GLU A 212 -1.13 -6.54 -1.92
N GLN A 213 -0.68 -6.15 -3.12
CA GLN A 213 -0.49 -7.03 -4.27
C GLN A 213 0.51 -8.13 -3.92
N THR A 214 1.60 -7.77 -3.24
CA THR A 214 2.61 -8.76 -2.81
C THR A 214 1.99 -9.84 -1.93
N LEU A 215 1.07 -9.48 -1.03
CA LEU A 215 0.40 -10.41 -0.12
C LEU A 215 -0.73 -11.17 -0.81
N GLU A 216 -1.47 -10.55 -1.71
CA GLU A 216 -2.47 -11.21 -2.53
C GLU A 216 -1.84 -12.35 -3.35
N PHE A 217 -0.66 -12.10 -3.91
CA PHE A 217 0.13 -13.06 -4.68
C PHE A 217 1.35 -13.57 -3.88
N LEU A 218 1.16 -13.86 -2.57
CA LEU A 218 2.24 -14.23 -1.66
C LEU A 218 3.07 -15.42 -2.16
N GLU A 219 2.41 -16.48 -2.65
CA GLU A 219 3.12 -17.67 -3.13
C GLU A 219 4.00 -17.39 -4.34
N ASP A 220 3.52 -16.51 -5.22
CA ASP A 220 4.20 -16.19 -6.46
C ASP A 220 5.38 -15.27 -6.16
N SER A 221 5.18 -14.34 -5.23
CA SER A 221 6.23 -13.51 -4.62
C SER A 221 7.34 -14.39 -4.01
N LEU A 222 6.98 -15.50 -3.39
CA LEU A 222 7.92 -16.43 -2.76
C LEU A 222 8.47 -17.52 -3.69
N SER A 223 8.16 -17.50 -4.99
CA SER A 223 8.57 -18.57 -5.93
C SER A 223 10.08 -18.84 -5.93
N ALA A 224 10.90 -17.79 -6.05
CA ALA A 224 12.36 -17.89 -5.99
C ALA A 224 12.85 -18.41 -4.62
N TYR A 225 12.27 -17.89 -3.53
CA TYR A 225 12.59 -18.35 -2.18
C TYR A 225 12.28 -19.84 -1.99
N ARG A 226 11.13 -20.29 -2.50
CA ARG A 226 10.72 -21.69 -2.46
C ARG A 226 11.72 -22.57 -3.20
N THR A 227 12.20 -22.15 -4.36
CA THR A 227 13.19 -22.90 -5.14
C THR A 227 14.54 -22.98 -4.42
N GLU A 228 15.03 -21.86 -3.88
CA GLU A 228 16.33 -21.82 -3.19
C GLU A 228 16.32 -22.48 -1.81
N ARG A 229 15.16 -22.50 -1.13
CA ARG A 229 14.99 -22.94 0.26
C ARG A 229 13.94 -24.04 0.40
N GLU A 230 13.80 -24.89 -0.62
CA GLU A 230 12.70 -25.87 -0.76
C GLU A 230 12.42 -26.66 0.53
N GLU A 231 13.45 -27.28 1.11
CA GLU A 231 13.28 -28.10 2.32
C GLU A 231 12.79 -27.28 3.52
N ALA A 232 13.33 -26.08 3.71
CA ALA A 232 13.00 -25.23 4.86
C ALA A 232 11.57 -24.67 4.72
N TYR A 233 11.22 -24.23 3.51
CA TYR A 233 9.90 -23.74 3.16
C TYR A 233 8.83 -24.84 3.29
N ALA A 234 9.05 -25.99 2.64
CA ALA A 234 8.14 -27.13 2.72
C ALA A 234 7.95 -27.62 4.16
N ALA A 235 9.00 -27.61 4.98
CA ALA A 235 8.89 -27.96 6.38
C ALA A 235 8.11 -26.92 7.21
N LEU A 236 8.23 -25.62 6.92
CA LEU A 236 7.39 -24.58 7.53
C LEU A 236 5.91 -24.81 7.16
N CYS A 237 5.60 -24.95 5.87
CA CYS A 237 4.24 -25.17 5.37
C CYS A 237 3.60 -26.42 5.99
N ARG A 238 4.31 -27.57 5.98
CA ARG A 238 3.83 -28.79 6.64
C ARG A 238 3.57 -28.61 8.13
N THR A 239 4.50 -27.96 8.84
CA THR A 239 4.35 -27.74 10.28
C THR A 239 3.14 -26.87 10.59
N MET A 240 2.96 -25.77 9.85
CA MET A 240 1.79 -24.91 9.99
C MET A 240 0.50 -25.67 9.71
N ARG A 241 0.46 -26.49 8.65
CA ARG A 241 -0.69 -27.33 8.30
C ARG A 241 -1.02 -28.35 9.39
N GLU A 242 -0.06 -29.19 9.77
CA GLU A 242 -0.26 -30.29 10.73
C GLU A 242 -0.67 -29.80 12.11
N ARG A 243 -0.13 -28.64 12.54
CA ARG A 243 -0.40 -28.06 13.85
C ARG A 243 -1.46 -26.96 13.83
N ARG A 244 -2.04 -26.65 12.66
CA ARG A 244 -3.05 -25.61 12.45
C ARG A 244 -2.58 -24.25 12.99
N LEU A 245 -1.34 -23.90 12.68
CA LEU A 245 -0.72 -22.65 13.10
C LEU A 245 -1.04 -21.56 12.08
N LEU A 246 -1.34 -20.37 12.57
CA LEU A 246 -1.64 -19.20 11.76
C LEU A 246 -0.63 -18.09 12.04
N LEU A 247 -0.47 -17.19 11.08
CA LEU A 247 0.14 -15.88 11.31
C LEU A 247 -0.93 -14.82 11.06
N HIS A 248 -1.07 -13.89 11.99
CA HIS A 248 -1.81 -12.66 11.74
C HIS A 248 -0.82 -11.58 11.33
N LEU A 249 -1.04 -11.00 10.17
CA LEU A 249 -0.30 -9.85 9.68
C LEU A 249 -1.19 -8.62 9.82
N GLU A 250 -0.77 -7.69 10.68
CA GLU A 250 -1.25 -6.31 10.67
C GLU A 250 -0.23 -5.48 9.89
N MET A 251 -0.69 -4.78 8.88
CA MET A 251 0.16 -3.97 8.01
C MET A 251 -0.47 -2.60 7.80
N THR A 252 0.35 -1.56 7.96
CA THR A 252 0.11 -0.28 7.33
C THR A 252 0.80 -0.29 5.98
N GLY A 253 0.00 -0.42 4.92
CA GLY A 253 0.50 -0.37 3.55
C GLY A 253 0.44 1.07 3.06
N CYS A 254 1.58 1.57 2.55
CA CYS A 254 1.60 2.82 1.80
C CYS A 254 1.60 2.47 0.31
N THR A 255 0.43 2.59 -0.31
CA THR A 255 0.10 2.03 -1.63
C THR A 255 0.95 2.62 -2.74
N LYS A 256 1.10 3.94 -2.80
CA LYS A 256 2.07 4.67 -3.64
C LYS A 256 2.33 6.04 -2.98
N PRO A 257 3.50 6.68 -3.19
CA PRO A 257 3.53 8.13 -3.09
C PRO A 257 2.36 8.68 -3.92
N ASN A 258 1.49 9.50 -3.35
CA ASN A 258 0.55 10.31 -4.11
C ASN A 258 1.33 11.26 -5.04
N ARG A 259 0.64 12.03 -5.87
CA ARG A 259 1.27 13.00 -6.79
C ARG A 259 2.14 14.06 -6.13
N PHE A 260 2.05 14.17 -4.81
CA PHE A 260 2.89 15.03 -3.99
C PHE A 260 4.00 14.25 -3.30
N TRP A 261 4.28 13.01 -3.69
CA TRP A 261 5.37 12.20 -3.16
C TRP A 261 5.22 11.90 -1.67
N GLU A 262 3.97 11.98 -1.17
CA GLU A 262 3.60 11.56 0.17
C GLU A 262 2.97 10.19 0.10
N TYR A 263 3.25 9.34 1.08
CA TYR A 263 2.36 8.21 1.32
C TYR A 263 1.00 8.77 1.77
N SER A 264 0.00 8.79 0.88
CA SER A 264 -1.38 9.16 1.26
C SER A 264 -2.12 7.94 1.76
N ASP A 265 -2.90 8.14 2.83
CA ASP A 265 -3.75 7.16 3.49
C ASP A 265 -3.01 5.90 3.97
N GLU A 266 -2.61 5.93 5.25
CA GLU A 266 -2.20 4.75 6.03
C GLU A 266 -3.36 3.75 6.06
N SER A 267 -3.48 2.97 4.99
CA SER A 267 -4.46 1.90 4.89
C SER A 267 -3.96 0.78 5.80
N LYS A 268 -4.77 0.47 6.80
CA LYS A 268 -4.50 -0.63 7.71
C LYS A 268 -5.15 -1.89 7.17
N TYR A 269 -4.33 -2.89 6.94
CA TYR A 269 -4.71 -4.18 6.41
C TYR A 269 -4.46 -5.25 7.46
N HIS A 270 -5.38 -6.20 7.54
CA HIS A 270 -5.23 -7.38 8.37
C HIS A 270 -5.35 -8.63 7.48
N TYR A 271 -4.29 -9.43 7.46
CA TYR A 271 -4.28 -10.73 6.80
C TYR A 271 -4.16 -11.85 7.81
N LEU A 272 -4.86 -12.96 7.54
CA LEU A 272 -4.50 -14.26 8.11
C LEU A 272 -3.66 -15.01 7.09
N ILE A 273 -2.51 -15.51 7.51
CA ILE A 273 -1.67 -16.38 6.68
C ILE A 273 -1.73 -17.80 7.26
N SER A 274 -2.20 -18.74 6.45
CA SER A 274 -2.18 -20.17 6.77
C SER A 274 -1.34 -20.95 5.79
N SER A 275 -1.26 -22.28 5.97
CA SER A 275 -0.65 -23.17 4.99
C SER A 275 -1.57 -24.34 4.65
N ASP A 276 -1.62 -24.69 3.36
CA ASP A 276 -2.25 -25.92 2.86
C ASP A 276 -1.31 -27.14 2.90
N GLY A 277 -0.10 -26.96 3.45
CA GLY A 277 0.95 -27.98 3.53
C GLY A 277 1.94 -27.96 2.37
N ARG A 278 1.59 -27.32 1.25
CA ARG A 278 2.50 -27.10 0.10
C ARG A 278 2.97 -25.65 0.03
N GLY A 279 2.05 -24.71 0.25
CA GLY A 279 2.30 -23.28 0.22
C GLY A 279 1.66 -22.55 1.39
N LEU A 280 2.00 -21.28 1.53
CA LEU A 280 1.29 -20.31 2.35
C LEU A 280 0.09 -19.75 1.57
N ARG A 281 -0.87 -19.20 2.31
CA ARG A 281 -2.07 -18.54 1.75
C ARG A 281 -2.39 -17.34 2.61
N ALA A 282 -2.52 -16.17 1.99
CA ALA A 282 -2.93 -14.95 2.67
C ALA A 282 -4.41 -14.65 2.41
N TYR A 283 -5.16 -14.42 3.48
CA TYR A 283 -6.56 -14.06 3.46
C TYR A 283 -6.69 -12.63 3.96
N LEU A 284 -7.05 -11.69 3.09
CA LEU A 284 -7.38 -10.32 3.51
C LEU A 284 -8.67 -10.37 4.33
N THR A 285 -8.60 -10.06 5.62
CA THR A 285 -9.73 -10.19 6.56
C THR A 285 -10.39 -8.86 6.90
N TRP A 286 -9.61 -7.77 6.97
CA TRP A 286 -10.12 -6.43 7.25
C TRP A 286 -9.23 -5.37 6.60
N CYS A 287 -9.86 -4.31 6.12
CA CYS A 287 -9.21 -3.09 5.65
C CYS A 287 -9.92 -1.87 6.27
N GLY A 288 -9.14 -0.94 6.83
CA GLY A 288 -9.66 0.26 7.49
C GLY A 288 -10.13 1.37 6.52
N THR A 289 -9.87 1.23 5.23
CA THR A 289 -10.10 2.23 4.18
C THR A 289 -10.85 1.60 3.01
N CYS A 290 -12.14 1.29 3.17
CA CYS A 290 -12.94 0.77 2.05
C CYS A 290 -13.32 1.90 1.08
N ARG A 291 -12.56 2.04 0.00
CA ARG A 291 -13.09 1.89 -1.36
C ARG A 291 -11.89 1.76 -2.28
N TRP A 292 -11.66 0.51 -2.69
CA TRP A 292 -11.04 0.18 -3.96
C TRP A 292 -11.68 1.03 -5.06
N LYS A 293 -11.09 2.20 -5.27
CA LYS A 293 -10.81 2.61 -6.62
C LYS A 293 -9.35 2.24 -6.76
N ALA A 294 -9.06 1.35 -7.70
CA ALA A 294 -7.87 1.51 -8.51
C ALA A 294 -7.90 2.94 -9.09
N ARG A 295 -7.62 3.93 -8.24
CA ARG A 295 -7.01 5.15 -8.71
C ARG A 295 -5.59 4.68 -8.90
N GLY A 296 -5.27 4.34 -10.14
CA GLY A 296 -3.92 4.52 -10.62
C GLY A 296 -3.51 5.90 -10.12
N GLY A 297 -2.69 5.91 -9.08
CA GLY A 297 -2.16 7.14 -8.53
C GLY A 297 -1.22 7.68 -9.58
N GLU A 298 -1.65 8.77 -10.23
CA GLU A 298 -0.96 9.62 -11.21
C GLU A 298 0.35 10.22 -10.65
N SER A 299 1.25 9.41 -10.13
CA SER A 299 2.36 9.94 -9.34
C SER A 299 3.65 9.17 -9.50
N GLY A 300 4.43 9.66 -10.47
CA GLY A 300 5.82 9.30 -10.71
C GLY A 300 5.95 8.01 -11.51
N THR A 301 5.58 8.09 -12.79
CA THR A 301 5.92 7.18 -13.89
C THR A 301 6.19 5.74 -13.47
N ASP A 302 5.10 5.04 -13.16
CA ASP A 302 5.05 3.60 -13.13
C ASP A 302 5.42 3.06 -14.52
N VAL A 303 6.68 2.65 -14.72
CA VAL A 303 7.22 2.38 -16.06
C VAL A 303 6.72 1.05 -16.64
N ALA A 304 6.28 0.14 -15.78
CA ALA A 304 5.94 -1.22 -16.19
C ALA A 304 4.75 -1.32 -17.16
N PRO A 305 3.60 -0.63 -16.93
CA PRO A 305 2.51 -0.59 -17.90
C PRO A 305 2.97 -0.10 -19.28
N TYR A 306 3.78 0.95 -19.33
CA TYR A 306 4.27 1.52 -20.59
C TYR A 306 5.20 0.56 -21.32
N LEU A 307 6.21 0.01 -20.64
CA LEU A 307 7.12 -0.96 -21.24
C LEU A 307 6.38 -2.19 -21.78
N TYR A 308 5.38 -2.68 -21.04
CA TYR A 308 4.53 -3.78 -21.52
C TYR A 308 3.78 -3.37 -22.77
N GLN A 309 3.00 -2.29 -22.71
CA GLN A 309 2.19 -1.77 -23.83
C GLN A 309 3.01 -1.51 -25.09
N SER A 310 4.19 -0.90 -24.95
CA SER A 310 5.07 -0.60 -26.08
C SER A 310 5.68 -1.85 -26.72
N LEU A 311 5.88 -2.92 -25.95
CA LEU A 311 6.47 -4.18 -26.44
C LEU A 311 5.42 -5.11 -27.03
N THR A 312 4.28 -5.25 -26.35
CA THR A 312 3.27 -6.25 -26.68
C THR A 312 2.14 -5.69 -27.53
N MET A 313 1.99 -4.36 -27.59
CA MET A 313 0.81 -3.70 -28.14
C MET A 313 -0.47 -4.14 -27.43
N GLU A 314 -0.40 -4.42 -26.12
CA GLU A 314 -1.54 -4.81 -25.29
C GLU A 314 -1.54 -4.02 -23.98
N ARG A 315 -2.71 -3.82 -23.37
CA ARG A 315 -2.75 -3.17 -22.06
C ARG A 315 -2.42 -4.18 -20.98
N MET A 316 -1.51 -3.82 -20.09
CA MET A 316 -1.25 -4.63 -18.88
C MET A 316 -2.52 -4.79 -18.03
N GLY A 317 -3.42 -3.81 -18.05
CA GLY A 317 -4.71 -3.87 -17.36
C GLY A 317 -5.70 -4.90 -17.93
N ASP A 318 -5.45 -5.43 -19.14
CA ASP A 318 -6.27 -6.49 -19.74
C ASP A 318 -5.80 -7.89 -19.33
N LEU A 319 -4.64 -8.00 -18.66
CA LEU A 319 -4.15 -9.26 -18.13
C LEU A 319 -4.95 -9.70 -16.90
N GLU A 320 -5.13 -11.01 -16.75
CA GLU A 320 -5.68 -11.59 -15.53
C GLU A 320 -4.79 -11.27 -14.32
N GLY A 321 -5.37 -11.15 -13.13
CA GLY A 321 -4.67 -10.67 -11.92
C GLY A 321 -3.29 -11.29 -11.68
N PRO A 322 -3.12 -12.63 -11.69
CA PRO A 322 -1.81 -13.27 -11.53
C PRO A 322 -0.81 -12.93 -12.63
N GLN A 323 -1.26 -12.84 -13.89
CA GLN A 323 -0.42 -12.50 -15.02
C GLN A 323 0.05 -11.04 -14.93
N ALA A 324 -0.89 -10.11 -14.71
CA ALA A 324 -0.59 -8.69 -14.53
C ALA A 324 0.45 -8.48 -13.43
N TYR A 325 0.29 -9.18 -12.30
CA TYR A 325 1.21 -9.12 -11.18
C TYR A 325 2.62 -9.62 -11.53
N LEU A 326 2.72 -10.81 -12.12
CA LEU A 326 4.01 -11.42 -12.45
C LEU A 326 4.76 -10.66 -13.53
N VAL A 327 4.05 -10.23 -14.58
CA VAL A 327 4.62 -9.41 -15.65
C VAL A 327 5.17 -8.12 -15.07
N ARG A 328 4.39 -7.44 -14.22
CA ARG A 328 4.84 -6.21 -13.56
C ARG A 328 6.09 -6.43 -12.71
N ARG A 329 6.12 -7.49 -11.90
CA ARG A 329 7.29 -7.84 -11.10
C ARG A 329 8.53 -8.13 -11.96
N ALA A 330 8.35 -8.81 -13.10
CA ALA A 330 9.44 -9.10 -14.03
C ALA A 330 10.01 -7.81 -14.63
N ILE A 331 9.14 -6.86 -15.03
CA ILE A 331 9.56 -5.57 -15.55
C ILE A 331 10.23 -4.72 -14.46
N ASP A 332 9.69 -4.68 -13.23
CA ASP A 332 10.29 -3.93 -12.11
C ASP A 332 11.65 -4.50 -11.68
N ALA A 333 11.86 -5.81 -11.81
CA ALA A 333 13.17 -6.42 -11.60
C ALA A 333 14.14 -6.04 -12.73
N PHE A 334 13.67 -6.09 -13.97
CA PHE A 334 14.46 -5.70 -15.15
C PHE A 334 14.91 -4.24 -15.08
N VAL A 335 14.01 -3.31 -14.79
CA VAL A 335 14.33 -1.87 -14.66
C VAL A 335 15.32 -1.59 -13.53
N ARG A 336 15.34 -2.41 -12.47
CA ARG A 336 16.35 -2.29 -11.40
C ARG A 336 17.75 -2.72 -11.86
N GLU A 337 17.83 -3.72 -12.73
CA GLU A 337 19.09 -4.19 -13.33
C GLU A 337 19.56 -3.29 -14.47
N HIS A 338 18.59 -2.70 -15.19
CA HIS A 338 18.76 -1.81 -16.33
C HIS A 338 17.99 -0.52 -16.08
N PRO A 339 18.54 0.44 -15.30
CA PRO A 339 17.83 1.68 -15.00
C PRO A 339 17.42 2.44 -16.27
N VAL A 340 16.17 2.87 -16.32
CA VAL A 340 15.68 3.72 -17.40
C VAL A 340 16.37 5.09 -17.37
N PRO A 341 16.67 5.70 -18.54
CA PRO A 341 17.29 7.01 -18.61
C PRO A 341 16.38 8.12 -18.07
N GLU A 342 16.96 9.23 -17.61
CA GLU A 342 16.20 10.37 -17.05
C GLU A 342 15.20 11.00 -18.04
N ASP A 343 15.46 10.85 -19.34
CA ASP A 343 14.61 11.35 -20.43
C ASP A 343 13.69 10.27 -21.03
N PHE A 344 13.48 9.14 -20.34
CA PHE A 344 12.69 8.00 -20.83
C PHE A 344 11.33 8.43 -21.40
N PHE A 345 10.57 9.25 -20.66
CA PHE A 345 9.27 9.76 -21.10
C PHE A 345 9.34 11.10 -21.86
N GLY A 346 10.51 11.73 -21.93
CA GLY A 346 10.66 13.09 -22.46
C GLY A 346 10.08 14.19 -21.56
N ARG A 347 10.22 15.46 -21.98
CA ARG A 347 9.63 16.61 -21.26
C ARG A 347 8.14 16.72 -21.58
N GLY A 348 7.29 16.85 -20.56
CA GLY A 348 5.86 17.09 -20.73
C GLY A 348 5.02 15.82 -20.89
N PHE A 349 5.56 14.66 -20.52
CA PHE A 349 4.79 13.43 -20.46
C PHE A 349 3.64 13.54 -19.46
N ASP A 350 2.44 13.23 -19.93
CA ASP A 350 1.24 13.11 -19.12
C ASP A 350 0.70 11.67 -19.25
N PRO A 351 0.73 10.88 -18.16
CA PRO A 351 0.18 9.52 -18.12
C PRO A 351 -1.23 9.37 -18.69
N ASP A 352 -2.10 10.35 -18.44
CA ASP A 352 -3.51 10.30 -18.82
C ASP A 352 -3.68 10.54 -20.32
N ILE A 353 -2.86 11.44 -20.86
CA ILE A 353 -2.82 11.71 -22.30
C ILE A 353 -2.26 10.48 -23.03
N TYR A 354 -1.19 9.88 -22.52
CA TYR A 354 -0.61 8.69 -23.12
C TYR A 354 -1.62 7.53 -23.18
N GLU A 355 -2.31 7.22 -22.08
CA GLU A 355 -3.27 6.09 -22.07
C GLU A 355 -4.43 6.31 -23.06
N MET A 356 -4.91 7.56 -23.18
CA MET A 356 -5.94 7.93 -24.14
C MET A 356 -5.44 7.82 -25.59
N GLU A 357 -4.27 8.40 -25.90
CA GLU A 357 -3.69 8.37 -27.25
C GLU A 357 -3.28 6.95 -27.65
N PHE A 358 -2.79 6.14 -26.70
CA PHE A 358 -2.49 4.73 -26.92
C PHE A 358 -3.75 3.95 -27.29
N GLU A 359 -4.89 4.20 -26.63
CA GLU A 359 -6.19 3.59 -27.00
C GLU A 359 -6.59 3.96 -28.43
N GLU A 360 -6.49 5.24 -28.78
CA GLU A 360 -6.83 5.73 -30.12
C GLU A 360 -5.94 5.09 -31.20
N CYS A 361 -4.65 4.93 -30.93
CA CYS A 361 -3.71 4.29 -31.88
C CYS A 361 -3.94 2.79 -32.00
N MET A 362 -4.27 2.11 -30.88
CA MET A 362 -4.66 0.70 -30.86
C MET A 362 -5.94 0.46 -31.67
N ASP A 363 -6.97 1.28 -31.46
CA ASP A 363 -8.24 1.20 -32.20
C ASP A 363 -8.05 1.48 -33.71
N ALA A 364 -7.10 2.36 -34.04
CA ALA A 364 -6.72 2.64 -35.42
C ALA A 364 -5.82 1.56 -36.05
N GLY A 365 -5.21 0.69 -35.25
CA GLY A 365 -4.20 -0.28 -35.69
C GLY A 365 -2.92 0.39 -36.21
N ASP A 366 -2.56 1.56 -35.69
CA ASP A 366 -1.40 2.35 -36.13
C ASP A 366 -0.18 2.09 -35.25
N GLU A 367 0.55 1.01 -35.55
CA GLU A 367 1.75 0.61 -34.81
C GLU A 367 2.87 1.69 -34.84
N ASP A 368 2.96 2.49 -35.91
CA ASP A 368 3.96 3.54 -36.02
C ASP A 368 3.60 4.71 -35.10
N ALA A 369 2.31 5.05 -34.97
CA ALA A 369 1.84 6.03 -34.00
C ALA A 369 2.09 5.58 -32.54
N ILE A 370 1.91 4.30 -32.23
CA ILE A 370 2.25 3.75 -30.90
C ILE A 370 3.75 3.89 -30.60
N ARG A 371 4.61 3.64 -31.60
CA ARG A 371 6.06 3.84 -31.44
C ARG A 371 6.44 5.30 -31.26
N GLU A 372 5.75 6.22 -31.94
CA GLU A 372 5.95 7.66 -31.75
C GLU A 372 5.49 8.13 -30.36
N LEU A 373 4.40 7.57 -29.83
CA LEU A 373 3.86 7.85 -28.49
C LEU A 373 4.82 7.49 -27.35
N CYS A 374 5.59 6.41 -27.51
CA CYS A 374 6.59 5.99 -26.52
C CYS A 374 7.66 7.07 -26.27
N GLY A 375 7.85 8.00 -27.21
CA GLY A 375 8.92 8.97 -27.17
C GLY A 375 10.30 8.36 -27.47
N PRO A 376 11.27 9.20 -27.87
CA PRO A 376 12.58 8.71 -28.34
C PRO A 376 13.42 8.05 -27.24
N GLY A 377 13.23 8.43 -25.97
CA GLY A 377 13.93 7.87 -24.82
C GLY A 377 13.51 6.43 -24.54
N ALA A 378 12.21 6.19 -24.35
CA ALA A 378 11.67 4.85 -24.14
C ALA A 378 11.90 3.95 -25.35
N TRP A 379 11.71 4.47 -26.58
CA TRP A 379 11.94 3.67 -27.79
C TRP A 379 13.40 3.21 -27.91
N LYS A 380 14.35 4.09 -27.62
CA LYS A 380 15.77 3.72 -27.60
C LYS A 380 16.06 2.67 -26.52
N TYR A 381 15.51 2.83 -25.32
CA TYR A 381 15.66 1.87 -24.25
C TYR A 381 15.11 0.49 -24.65
N LEU A 382 13.94 0.45 -25.27
CA LEU A 382 13.34 -0.79 -25.78
C LEU A 382 14.22 -1.43 -26.85
N LEU A 383 14.72 -0.69 -27.84
CA LEU A 383 15.62 -1.25 -28.86
C LEU A 383 16.90 -1.87 -28.29
N GLU A 384 17.40 -1.35 -27.17
CA GLU A 384 18.59 -1.89 -26.50
C GLU A 384 18.29 -3.17 -25.68
N HIS A 385 17.03 -3.38 -25.29
CA HIS A 385 16.63 -4.36 -24.28
C HIS A 385 15.47 -5.29 -24.68
N GLU A 386 14.97 -5.16 -25.91
CA GLU A 386 13.74 -5.80 -26.41
C GLU A 386 13.75 -7.31 -26.20
N GLU A 387 14.81 -7.99 -26.64
CA GLU A 387 14.90 -9.45 -26.60
C GLU A 387 14.84 -9.99 -25.17
N GLU A 388 15.62 -9.38 -24.26
CA GLU A 388 15.68 -9.82 -22.86
C GLU A 388 14.38 -9.52 -22.11
N LEU A 389 13.83 -8.31 -22.29
CA LEU A 389 12.60 -7.90 -21.62
C LEU A 389 11.40 -8.71 -22.13
N THR A 390 11.33 -8.98 -23.43
CA THR A 390 10.29 -9.85 -24.02
C THR A 390 10.37 -11.27 -23.46
N GLY A 391 11.57 -11.84 -23.35
CA GLY A 391 11.75 -13.16 -22.75
C GLY A 391 11.23 -13.24 -21.32
N ARG A 392 11.54 -12.23 -20.49
CA ARG A 392 11.06 -12.16 -19.10
C ARG A 392 9.54 -12.00 -19.00
N ILE A 393 8.95 -11.20 -19.88
CA ILE A 393 7.49 -11.03 -19.94
C ILE A 393 6.82 -12.35 -20.33
N GLN A 394 7.33 -13.06 -21.33
CA GLN A 394 6.79 -14.36 -21.76
C GLN A 394 6.88 -15.40 -20.64
N GLU A 395 8.02 -15.52 -19.96
CA GLU A 395 8.17 -16.41 -18.80
C GLU A 395 7.16 -16.06 -17.68
N ALA A 396 6.91 -14.76 -17.44
CA ALA A 396 5.95 -14.31 -16.45
C ALA A 396 4.50 -14.63 -16.84
N LEU A 397 4.15 -14.49 -18.12
CA LEU A 397 2.82 -14.84 -18.65
C LEU A 397 2.55 -16.34 -18.54
N GLU A 398 3.51 -17.18 -18.95
CA GLU A 398 3.43 -18.64 -18.85
C GLU A 398 3.27 -19.10 -17.39
N GLN A 399 4.05 -18.50 -16.48
CA GLN A 399 3.89 -18.77 -15.05
C GLN A 399 2.50 -18.36 -14.54
N GLY A 400 1.98 -17.21 -14.98
CA GLY A 400 0.65 -16.74 -14.60
C GLY A 400 -0.47 -17.68 -15.03
N GLU A 401 -0.38 -18.28 -16.22
CA GLU A 401 -1.36 -19.28 -16.69
C GLU A 401 -1.35 -20.56 -15.85
N GLU A 402 -0.18 -21.05 -15.44
CA GLU A 402 -0.07 -22.23 -14.57
C GLU A 402 -0.61 -21.97 -13.14
N LEU A 403 -0.74 -20.70 -12.76
CA LEU A 403 -1.09 -20.26 -11.41
C LEU A 403 -2.56 -19.91 -11.23
N GLU A 404 -3.40 -20.02 -12.26
CA GLU A 404 -4.86 -20.08 -12.08
C GLU A 404 -5.21 -21.31 -11.23
N ARG A 405 -5.18 -21.15 -9.90
CA ARG A 405 -5.47 -22.23 -8.97
C ARG A 405 -6.98 -22.45 -8.99
N PRO A 406 -7.47 -23.61 -9.44
CA PRO A 406 -8.89 -23.89 -9.34
C PRO A 406 -9.30 -23.85 -7.87
N VAL A 407 -10.41 -23.17 -7.57
CA VAL A 407 -10.99 -23.14 -6.23
C VAL A 407 -11.14 -24.60 -5.75
N PRO A 408 -10.50 -24.98 -4.63
CA PRO A 408 -10.48 -26.37 -4.20
C PRO A 408 -11.91 -26.85 -3.97
N THR A 409 -12.27 -27.97 -4.61
CA THR A 409 -13.54 -28.64 -4.28
C THR A 409 -13.41 -29.21 -2.88
N ARG A 410 -14.11 -28.59 -1.93
CA ARG A 410 -14.03 -28.96 -0.51
C ARG A 410 -14.80 -30.25 -0.23
N ALA A 411 -14.23 -31.10 0.64
CA ALA A 411 -14.90 -32.32 1.06
C ALA A 411 -16.10 -31.99 1.94
N VAL A 412 -17.24 -32.62 1.67
CA VAL A 412 -18.40 -32.65 2.55
C VAL A 412 -18.51 -34.07 3.12
N PRO A 413 -18.23 -34.28 4.40
CA PRO A 413 -18.30 -35.61 5.02
C PRO A 413 -19.68 -36.23 4.85
N GLY A 414 -19.72 -37.54 4.57
CA GLY A 414 -20.96 -38.31 4.49
C GLY A 414 -21.42 -38.89 5.84
N GLN A 415 -20.59 -38.80 6.88
CA GLN A 415 -20.87 -39.27 8.23
C GLN A 415 -20.55 -38.17 9.24
N PHE A 416 -21.36 -38.06 10.28
CA PHE A 416 -21.25 -37.02 11.30
C PHE A 416 -21.19 -37.65 12.70
N ASP A 417 -20.34 -37.10 13.55
CA ASP A 417 -20.19 -37.47 14.96
C ASP A 417 -20.39 -36.24 15.86
N ASN A 418 -20.09 -36.33 17.16
CA ASN A 418 -20.29 -35.23 18.11
C ASN A 418 -19.01 -34.44 18.44
N ARG A 419 -18.01 -34.43 17.54
CA ARG A 419 -16.70 -33.80 17.83
C ARG A 419 -16.77 -32.31 18.15
N PHE A 420 -17.82 -31.60 17.73
CA PHE A 420 -18.03 -30.18 18.06
C PHE A 420 -19.01 -29.96 19.22
N ALA A 421 -19.45 -31.02 19.90
CA ALA A 421 -20.37 -30.90 21.02
C ALA A 421 -19.83 -29.94 22.10
N GLY A 422 -20.65 -28.94 22.44
CA GLY A 422 -20.31 -27.92 23.44
C GLY A 422 -19.45 -26.77 22.94
N ARG A 423 -19.06 -26.77 21.66
CA ARG A 423 -18.27 -25.69 21.04
C ARG A 423 -19.15 -24.74 20.24
N ARG A 424 -18.84 -23.45 20.30
CA ARG A 424 -19.50 -22.37 19.57
C ARG A 424 -18.61 -21.90 18.41
N PHE A 425 -19.21 -21.76 17.23
CA PHE A 425 -18.53 -21.30 16.02
C PHE A 425 -19.17 -20.01 15.54
N TYR A 426 -18.36 -19.01 15.23
CA TYR A 426 -18.74 -17.89 14.40
C TYR A 426 -18.19 -18.14 12.99
N VAL A 427 -18.97 -17.79 11.97
CA VAL A 427 -18.65 -18.06 10.56
C VAL A 427 -18.96 -16.81 9.75
N ASP A 428 -17.94 -16.23 9.14
CA ASP A 428 -18.11 -15.06 8.30
C ASP A 428 -17.00 -14.90 7.24
N GLY A 429 -17.23 -14.01 6.29
CA GLY A 429 -16.37 -13.74 5.13
C GLY A 429 -17.13 -13.88 3.80
N GLU A 430 -16.71 -13.12 2.80
CA GLU A 430 -17.27 -13.14 1.45
C GLU A 430 -16.87 -14.39 0.68
N ASP A 431 -15.61 -14.82 0.85
CA ASP A 431 -15.06 -16.03 0.24
C ASP A 431 -14.46 -16.96 1.31
N LEU A 432 -14.94 -18.21 1.33
CA LEU A 432 -14.45 -19.30 2.17
C LEU A 432 -13.81 -20.42 1.32
N GLU A 433 -13.22 -20.06 0.18
CA GLU A 433 -12.45 -20.92 -0.75
C GLU A 433 -13.10 -22.29 -0.97
N GLY A 434 -14.24 -22.32 -1.66
CA GLY A 434 -14.93 -23.56 -2.02
C GLY A 434 -15.96 -24.04 -0.99
N TYR A 435 -16.14 -23.32 0.12
CA TYR A 435 -17.36 -23.41 0.93
C TYR A 435 -18.22 -22.15 0.80
N THR A 436 -19.54 -22.30 0.96
CA THR A 436 -20.42 -21.18 1.32
C THR A 436 -20.55 -21.08 2.85
N ARG A 437 -20.90 -19.89 3.35
CA ARG A 437 -21.18 -19.68 4.78
C ARG A 437 -22.24 -20.66 5.30
N GLU A 438 -23.28 -20.93 4.54
CA GLU A 438 -24.33 -21.89 4.89
C GLU A 438 -23.82 -23.32 4.93
N GLN A 439 -22.90 -23.71 4.04
CA GLN A 439 -22.29 -25.04 4.07
C GLN A 439 -21.48 -25.25 5.35
N VAL A 440 -20.62 -24.29 5.72
CA VAL A 440 -19.85 -24.34 6.97
C VAL A 440 -20.80 -24.38 8.18
N ARG A 441 -21.81 -23.51 8.22
CA ARG A 441 -22.80 -23.50 9.32
C ARG A 441 -23.53 -24.84 9.45
N LYS A 442 -23.93 -25.45 8.33
CA LYS A 442 -24.55 -26.79 8.33
C LYS A 442 -23.59 -27.84 8.85
N LEU A 443 -22.33 -27.85 8.41
CA LEU A 443 -21.32 -28.80 8.88
C LEU A 443 -21.09 -28.69 10.39
N VAL A 444 -20.95 -27.46 10.91
CA VAL A 444 -20.83 -27.22 12.36
C VAL A 444 -21.99 -27.88 13.12
N LEU A 445 -23.23 -27.62 12.69
CA LEU A 445 -24.42 -28.18 13.33
C LEU A 445 -24.50 -29.71 13.21
N SER A 446 -24.14 -30.26 12.05
CA SER A 446 -24.12 -31.71 11.82
C SER A 446 -23.14 -32.42 12.77
N PHE A 447 -22.02 -31.78 13.14
CA PHE A 447 -21.06 -32.30 14.12
C PHE A 447 -21.38 -31.95 15.59
N ALA A 448 -22.64 -31.59 15.87
CA ALA A 448 -23.18 -31.17 17.17
C ALA A 448 -22.62 -29.87 17.76
N GLY A 449 -21.98 -29.04 16.93
CA GLY A 449 -21.56 -27.69 17.29
C GLY A 449 -22.73 -26.71 17.41
N ARG A 450 -22.46 -25.53 17.97
CA ARG A 450 -23.40 -24.41 18.05
C ARG A 450 -22.88 -23.24 17.24
N LEU A 451 -23.79 -22.42 16.73
CA LEU A 451 -23.45 -21.16 16.10
C LEU A 451 -23.48 -20.04 17.14
N SER A 452 -22.52 -19.13 17.06
CA SER A 452 -22.48 -17.90 17.84
C SER A 452 -23.04 -16.75 17.00
N ASP A 453 -23.72 -15.80 17.65
CA ASP A 453 -24.22 -14.58 17.01
C ASP A 453 -23.19 -13.45 17.01
N ALA A 454 -22.21 -13.52 17.92
CA ALA A 454 -21.10 -12.58 18.03
C ALA A 454 -19.76 -13.33 17.99
N PRO A 455 -18.73 -12.78 17.33
CA PRO A 455 -17.42 -13.42 17.23
C PRO A 455 -16.77 -13.54 18.61
N GLY A 456 -16.88 -12.52 19.48
CA GLY A 456 -16.26 -12.55 20.82
C GLY A 456 -16.82 -13.61 21.78
N GLU A 457 -17.95 -14.24 21.44
CA GLU A 457 -18.53 -15.32 22.22
C GLU A 457 -18.18 -16.72 21.67
N ALA A 458 -17.54 -16.83 20.51
CA ALA A 458 -17.25 -18.12 19.90
C ALA A 458 -16.01 -18.79 20.51
N ASP A 459 -15.98 -20.12 20.50
CA ASP A 459 -14.73 -20.88 20.71
C ASP A 459 -13.85 -20.80 19.46
N TYR A 460 -14.48 -20.88 18.29
CA TYR A 460 -13.84 -20.88 16.98
C TYR A 460 -14.45 -19.84 16.04
N PHE A 461 -13.61 -19.19 15.24
CA PHE A 461 -14.04 -18.32 14.14
C PHE A 461 -13.56 -18.92 12.83
N VAL A 462 -14.47 -19.48 12.04
CA VAL A 462 -14.18 -19.85 10.64
C VAL A 462 -14.21 -18.58 9.78
N CYS A 463 -13.04 -18.11 9.39
CA CYS A 463 -12.81 -16.79 8.82
C CYS A 463 -12.44 -16.89 7.34
N GLY A 464 -13.19 -16.20 6.50
CA GLY A 464 -12.91 -16.03 5.06
C GLY A 464 -12.26 -14.69 4.74
N ARG A 465 -12.33 -14.29 3.47
CA ARG A 465 -11.91 -12.95 3.03
C ARG A 465 -12.95 -11.89 3.41
N GLU A 466 -12.49 -10.65 3.59
CA GLU A 466 -13.31 -9.43 3.74
C GLU A 466 -14.36 -9.47 4.86
N VAL A 467 -14.02 -10.11 5.99
CA VAL A 467 -14.90 -10.21 7.16
C VAL A 467 -15.31 -8.85 7.74
N GLY A 468 -14.41 -7.88 7.75
CA GLY A 468 -14.73 -6.58 8.34
C GLY A 468 -14.54 -6.54 9.86
N ALA A 469 -15.25 -5.62 10.53
CA ALA A 469 -15.11 -5.37 11.97
C ALA A 469 -15.21 -6.63 12.88
N PRO A 470 -16.02 -7.67 12.57
CA PRO A 470 -16.06 -8.89 13.37
C PRO A 470 -14.69 -9.58 13.55
N PHE A 471 -13.78 -9.44 12.56
CA PHE A 471 -12.43 -9.98 12.67
C PHE A 471 -11.66 -9.39 13.85
N LEU A 472 -11.69 -8.06 13.99
CA LEU A 472 -11.02 -7.36 15.09
C LEU A 472 -11.63 -7.72 16.44
N GLU A 473 -12.95 -7.86 16.51
CA GLU A 473 -13.63 -8.31 17.73
C GLU A 473 -13.16 -9.71 18.15
N GLY A 474 -13.07 -10.65 17.19
CA GLY A 474 -12.56 -12.00 17.44
C GLY A 474 -11.09 -12.01 17.92
N LEU A 475 -10.24 -11.15 17.35
CA LEU A 475 -8.85 -10.97 17.79
C LEU A 475 -8.79 -10.49 19.24
N HIS A 476 -9.54 -9.44 19.59
CA HIS A 476 -9.57 -8.89 20.95
C HIS A 476 -10.11 -9.88 21.99
N ALA A 477 -11.04 -10.76 21.58
CA ALA A 477 -11.61 -11.79 22.44
C ALA A 477 -10.76 -13.07 22.54
N ASN A 478 -9.61 -13.14 21.85
CA ASN A 478 -8.75 -14.33 21.77
C ASN A 478 -9.47 -15.58 21.26
N VAL A 479 -10.34 -15.42 20.27
CA VAL A 479 -11.04 -16.53 19.61
C VAL A 479 -10.04 -17.36 18.79
N THR A 480 -10.27 -18.68 18.68
CA THR A 480 -9.44 -19.52 17.81
C THR A 480 -9.88 -19.36 16.36
N PHE A 481 -9.06 -18.69 15.54
CA PHE A 481 -9.33 -18.55 14.12
C PHE A 481 -9.05 -19.85 13.36
N LEU A 482 -9.91 -20.16 12.39
CA LEU A 482 -9.80 -21.28 11.48
C LEU A 482 -9.94 -20.74 10.05
N THR A 483 -8.95 -21.00 9.21
CA THR A 483 -9.13 -20.85 7.76
C THR A 483 -9.99 -22.00 7.21
N PRO A 484 -10.54 -21.88 5.99
CA PRO A 484 -11.33 -22.96 5.37
C PRO A 484 -10.59 -24.30 5.35
N ASP A 485 -9.29 -24.23 5.08
CA ASP A 485 -8.34 -25.34 5.11
C ASP A 485 -8.31 -26.06 6.46
N TYR A 486 -8.24 -25.33 7.59
CA TYR A 486 -8.18 -25.92 8.92
C TYR A 486 -9.56 -26.37 9.43
N PHE A 487 -10.61 -25.68 9.00
CA PHE A 487 -11.98 -26.15 9.23
C PHE A 487 -12.22 -27.50 8.55
N GLU A 488 -11.80 -27.65 7.28
CA GLU A 488 -11.93 -28.91 6.55
C GLU A 488 -11.24 -30.07 7.31
N ASP A 489 -10.02 -29.86 7.81
CA ASP A 489 -9.29 -30.86 8.61
C ASP A 489 -10.00 -31.25 9.92
N MET A 490 -10.81 -30.36 10.48
CA MET A 490 -11.61 -30.68 11.67
C MET A 490 -12.84 -31.51 11.33
N THR A 491 -13.29 -31.47 10.08
CA THR A 491 -14.51 -32.16 9.60
C THR A 491 -14.23 -33.47 8.87
N ARG A 492 -13.02 -33.67 8.35
CA ARG A 492 -12.54 -34.99 7.89
C ARG A 492 -12.39 -35.95 9.06
#